data_AF-A0AAU6PCM6-F1
#
_entry.id   AF-A0AAU6PCM6-F1
#
_cell.length_a   1.000
_cell.length_b   1.000
_cell.length_c   1.000
_cell.angle_alpha   90.00
_cell.angle_beta   90.00
_cell.angle_gamma   90.00
#
_symmetry.space_group_name_H-M   'P 1'
#
loop_
_entity.id
_entity.type
_entity.pdbx_description
1 polymer ?
#
loop_
_entity_poly.entity_id
_entity_poly.type
_entity_poly.pdbx_seq_one_letter_code
_entity_poly.pdbx_strand_id
1 'polypeptide(L)'
;MSKFILTSLICMVLFSVSWISTMNFKNKNKLYSFECGFNPFFSPQTPFSIQFFKILLIFLLFDMEIIIILPLPFFTATTTYLNIMITLIIILLLLSLLFEWKEGSLQWIN
;
A
#
# COMPACT_ATOMS: atom_id res chain seq x y z
N MET A 1 19.10 -8.39 14.87
CA MET A 1 19.78 -7.11 15.21
C MET A 1 21.02 -6.86 14.34
N SER A 2 22.09 -7.66 14.41
CA SER A 2 23.31 -7.46 13.60
C SER A 2 23.05 -7.34 12.08
N LYS A 3 22.21 -8.20 11.50
CA LYS A 3 21.88 -8.15 10.05
C LYS A 3 21.14 -6.88 9.62
N PHE A 4 20.25 -6.35 10.46
CA PHE A 4 19.50 -5.11 10.17
C PHE A 4 20.41 -3.88 10.17
N ILE A 5 21.34 -3.84 11.13
CA ILE A 5 22.36 -2.79 11.25
C ILE A 5 23.31 -2.84 10.05
N LEU A 6 23.70 -4.04 9.62
CA LEU A 6 24.54 -4.20 8.44
C LEU A 6 23.84 -3.70 7.17
N THR A 7 22.56 -4.04 6.97
CA THR A 7 21.81 -3.59 5.79
C THR A 7 21.61 -2.07 5.76
N SER A 8 21.30 -1.45 6.90
CA SER A 8 21.12 0.01 6.94
C SER A 8 22.44 0.75 6.68
N LEU A 9 23.56 0.25 7.21
CA LEU A 9 24.89 0.80 6.95
C LEU A 9 25.25 0.73 5.46
N ILE A 10 25.00 -0.42 4.82
CA ILE A 10 25.25 -0.58 3.37
C ILE A 10 24.43 0.43 2.56
N CYS A 11 23.14 0.60 2.87
CA CYS A 11 22.29 1.59 2.20
C CYS A 11 22.80 3.03 2.38
N MET A 12 23.22 3.40 3.59
CA MET A 12 23.78 4.74 3.85
C MET A 12 25.09 4.97 3.10
N VAL A 13 25.98 3.98 3.05
CA VAL A 13 27.24 4.07 2.30
C VAL A 13 26.96 4.27 0.81
N LEU A 14 26.09 3.44 0.21
CA LEU A 14 25.74 3.56 -1.21
C LEU A 14 25.11 4.92 -1.55
N PHE A 15 24.23 5.42 -0.68
CA PHE A 15 23.64 6.75 -0.83
C PHE A 15 24.69 7.87 -0.73
N SER A 16 25.63 7.78 0.21
CA SER A 16 26.69 8.78 0.36
C SER A 16 27.62 8.85 -0.85
N VAL A 17 27.98 7.68 -1.41
CA VAL A 17 28.85 7.60 -2.60
C VAL A 17 28.15 8.17 -3.83
N SER A 18 26.86 7.89 -4.02
CA SER A 18 26.09 8.43 -5.15
C SER A 18 25.83 9.95 -5.01
N TRP A 19 25.67 10.44 -3.78
CA TRP A 19 25.54 11.87 -3.50
C TRP A 19 26.83 12.63 -3.83
N ILE A 20 27.99 12.12 -3.41
CA ILE A 20 29.29 12.74 -3.69
C ILE A 20 29.59 12.74 -5.20
N SER A 21 29.30 11.65 -5.92
CA SER A 21 29.59 11.57 -7.36
C SER A 21 28.76 12.52 -8.23
N THR A 22 27.55 12.87 -7.76
CA THR A 22 26.58 13.67 -8.53
C THR A 22 26.71 15.18 -8.31
N MET A 23 27.51 15.63 -7.33
CA MET A 23 27.69 17.05 -7.01
C MET A 23 28.20 17.90 -8.17
N ASN A 24 28.96 17.31 -9.09
CA ASN A 24 29.64 18.03 -10.17
C ASN A 24 28.79 18.21 -11.45
N PHE A 25 27.57 17.64 -11.53
CA PHE A 25 26.77 17.60 -12.76
C PHE A 25 25.41 18.31 -12.66
N LYS A 26 25.40 19.58 -12.24
CA LYS A 26 24.17 20.40 -12.15
C LYS A 26 23.87 21.14 -13.45
N ASN A 27 23.38 20.42 -14.46
CA ASN A 27 22.77 21.06 -15.64
C ASN A 27 21.38 21.56 -15.29
N LYS A 28 21.06 22.85 -15.56
CA LYS A 28 19.74 23.45 -15.27
C LYS A 28 18.58 22.66 -15.87
N ASN A 29 18.75 22.14 -17.09
CA ASN A 29 17.72 21.35 -17.78
C ASN A 29 17.45 20.00 -17.09
N LYS A 30 18.40 19.48 -16.31
CA LYS A 30 18.26 18.24 -15.54
C LYS A 30 17.52 18.46 -14.20
N LEU A 31 17.28 19.72 -13.82
CA LEU A 31 16.56 20.09 -12.60
C LEU A 31 15.06 20.31 -12.85
N TYR A 32 14.61 20.35 -14.11
CA TYR A 32 13.19 20.40 -14.46
C TYR A 32 12.58 19.02 -14.55
N SER A 33 11.28 18.92 -14.27
CA SER A 33 10.49 17.71 -14.47
C SER A 33 10.51 17.28 -15.94
N PHE A 34 10.62 15.97 -16.18
CA PHE A 34 10.56 15.43 -17.53
C PHE A 34 9.12 15.36 -18.02
N GLU A 35 8.75 16.20 -18.99
CA GLU A 35 7.46 16.17 -19.69
C GLU A 35 7.64 16.06 -21.21
N CYS A 36 8.38 15.05 -21.67
CA CYS A 36 8.61 14.80 -23.10
C CYS A 36 9.18 16.02 -23.89
N GLY A 37 9.96 16.88 -23.22
CA GLY A 37 10.55 18.08 -23.81
C GLY A 37 9.68 19.34 -23.74
N PHE A 38 8.49 19.26 -23.14
CA PHE A 38 7.62 20.40 -22.86
C PHE A 38 7.83 20.96 -21.45
N ASN A 39 7.45 22.22 -21.27
CA ASN A 39 7.34 22.81 -19.94
C ASN A 39 6.04 22.34 -19.28
N PRO A 40 6.01 22.19 -17.94
CA PRO A 40 4.84 21.76 -17.20
C PRO A 40 3.61 22.61 -17.53
N PHE A 41 2.59 21.97 -18.12
CA PHE A 41 1.35 22.64 -18.53
C PHE A 41 0.40 22.88 -17.35
N PHE A 42 0.45 22.04 -16.33
CA PHE A 42 -0.39 22.10 -15.15
C PHE A 42 0.44 22.22 -13.88
N SER A 43 -0.13 22.83 -12.84
CA SER A 43 0.47 22.76 -11.51
C SER A 43 0.43 21.31 -11.02
N PRO A 44 1.42 20.86 -10.22
CA PRO A 44 1.46 19.49 -9.69
C PRO A 44 0.33 19.17 -8.69
N GLN A 45 -0.58 20.10 -8.43
CA GLN A 45 -1.66 20.01 -7.43
C GLN A 45 -3.03 19.85 -8.11
N THR A 46 -3.11 19.10 -9.21
CA THR A 46 -4.39 18.77 -9.84
C THR A 46 -5.13 17.72 -9.01
N PRO A 47 -6.47 17.82 -8.87
CA PRO A 47 -7.26 16.82 -8.18
C PRO A 47 -7.08 15.44 -8.84
N PHE A 48 -6.76 14.46 -8.01
CA PHE A 48 -6.55 13.07 -8.41
C PHE A 48 -7.90 12.33 -8.56
N SER A 49 -7.91 11.18 -9.25
CA SER A 49 -9.18 10.52 -9.56
C SER A 49 -9.85 9.93 -8.31
N ILE A 50 -11.17 10.10 -8.21
CA ILE A 50 -11.99 9.62 -7.08
C ILE A 50 -11.98 8.09 -6.95
N GLN A 51 -11.61 7.38 -8.03
CA GLN A 51 -11.55 5.93 -8.07
C GLN A 51 -10.45 5.40 -7.15
N PHE A 52 -9.28 6.05 -7.12
CA PHE A 52 -8.22 5.65 -6.20
C PHE A 52 -8.58 5.85 -4.74
N PHE A 53 -9.37 6.88 -4.44
CA PHE A 53 -9.87 7.11 -3.08
C PHE A 53 -10.77 5.96 -2.62
N LYS A 54 -11.66 5.45 -3.49
CA LYS A 54 -12.51 4.29 -3.18
C LYS A 54 -11.69 3.03 -2.89
N ILE A 55 -10.67 2.75 -3.70
CA ILE A 55 -9.76 1.61 -3.49
C ILE A 55 -9.02 1.74 -2.15
N LEU A 56 -8.55 2.95 -1.81
CA LEU A 56 -7.88 3.21 -0.53
C LEU A 56 -8.79 2.96 0.67
N LEU A 57 -10.04 3.39 0.59
CA LEU A 57 -11.02 3.18 1.67
C LEU A 57 -11.32 1.70 1.86
N ILE A 58 -11.52 0.96 0.78
CA ILE A 58 -11.74 -0.50 0.79
C ILE A 58 -10.51 -1.22 1.37
N PHE A 59 -9.30 -0.83 0.95
CA PHE A 59 -8.06 -1.39 1.51
C PHE A 59 -7.95 -1.17 3.02
N LEU A 60 -8.30 0.03 3.50
CA LEU A 60 -8.28 0.34 4.92
C LEU A 60 -9.29 -0.50 5.73
N LEU A 61 -10.48 -0.76 5.17
CA LEU A 61 -11.46 -1.64 5.79
C LEU A 61 -10.94 -3.09 5.85
N PHE A 62 -10.41 -3.62 4.74
CA PHE A 62 -9.84 -4.97 4.71
C PHE A 62 -8.65 -5.15 5.66
N ASP A 63 -7.81 -4.12 5.85
CA ASP A 63 -6.69 -4.19 6.80
C ASP A 63 -7.20 -4.33 8.25
N MET A 64 -8.29 -3.63 8.59
CA MET A 64 -8.96 -3.78 9.89
C MET A 64 -9.57 -5.19 10.08
N GLU A 65 -10.10 -5.80 9.02
CA GLU A 65 -10.61 -7.18 9.06
C GLU A 65 -9.48 -8.20 9.26
N ILE A 66 -8.31 -7.99 8.63
CA ILE A 66 -7.13 -8.86 8.82
C ILE A 66 -6.65 -8.81 10.27
N ILE A 67 -6.67 -7.64 10.92
CA ILE A 67 -6.31 -7.52 12.35
C ILE A 67 -7.21 -8.40 13.21
N ILE A 68 -8.51 -8.52 12.87
CA ILE A 68 -9.47 -9.37 13.58
C ILE A 68 -9.22 -10.86 13.30
N ILE A 69 -8.80 -11.23 12.08
CA ILE A 69 -8.48 -12.61 11.68
C ILE A 69 -7.15 -13.11 12.24
N LEU A 70 -6.14 -12.25 12.35
CA LEU A 70 -4.76 -12.62 12.73
C LEU A 70 -4.65 -13.43 14.05
N PRO A 71 -5.41 -13.15 15.13
CA PRO A 71 -5.33 -13.94 16.35
C PRO A 71 -6.00 -15.32 16.26
N LEU A 72 -6.81 -15.59 15.22
CA LEU A 72 -7.62 -16.82 15.12
C LEU A 72 -6.81 -18.13 15.23
N PRO A 73 -5.64 -18.30 14.59
CA PRO A 73 -4.86 -19.53 14.70
C PRO A 73 -4.29 -19.78 16.11
N PHE A 74 -4.16 -18.74 16.94
CA PHE A 74 -3.68 -18.87 18.31
C PHE A 74 -4.76 -19.39 19.26
N PHE A 75 -6.04 -19.23 18.90
CA PHE A 75 -7.12 -19.90 19.60
C PHE A 75 -7.16 -21.37 19.16
N THR A 76 -6.45 -22.23 19.91
CA THR A 76 -6.60 -23.67 19.73
C THR A 76 -8.07 -24.04 19.91
N ALA A 77 -8.66 -24.71 18.93
CA ALA A 77 -10.05 -25.15 18.88
C ALA A 77 -10.38 -26.11 20.04
N THR A 78 -10.60 -25.59 21.25
CA THR A 78 -10.91 -26.40 22.43
C THR A 78 -12.41 -26.58 22.63
N THR A 79 -13.24 -25.73 22.02
CA THR A 79 -14.70 -25.82 22.13
C THR A 79 -15.39 -25.70 20.77
N THR A 80 -16.44 -26.50 20.56
CA THR A 80 -17.28 -26.47 19.35
C THR A 80 -17.91 -25.10 19.12
N TYR A 81 -18.23 -24.37 20.19
CA TYR A 81 -18.77 -23.01 20.15
C TYR A 81 -17.80 -22.01 19.53
N LEU A 82 -16.53 -22.01 19.94
CA LEU A 82 -15.52 -21.09 19.37
C LEU A 82 -15.34 -21.32 17.87
N ASN A 83 -15.31 -22.58 17.42
CA ASN A 83 -15.23 -22.89 15.99
C ASN A 83 -16.41 -22.32 15.20
N ILE A 84 -17.63 -22.44 15.73
CA ILE A 84 -18.83 -21.88 15.08
C ILE A 84 -18.70 -20.37 14.95
N MET A 85 -18.28 -19.67 16.02
CA MET A 85 -18.12 -18.20 15.99
C MET A 85 -17.06 -17.77 14.98
N ILE A 86 -15.93 -18.49 14.90
CA ILE A 86 -14.87 -18.22 13.92
C ILE A 86 -15.38 -18.42 12.50
N THR A 87 -16.10 -19.51 12.24
CA THR A 87 -16.67 -19.76 10.90
C THR A 87 -17.69 -18.70 10.50
N LEU A 88 -18.52 -18.23 11.44
CA LEU A 88 -19.50 -17.17 11.19
C LEU A 88 -18.80 -15.85 10.84
N ILE A 89 -17.73 -15.49 11.55
CA ILE A 89 -16.93 -14.28 11.24
C ILE A 89 -16.37 -14.37 9.83
N ILE A 90 -15.75 -15.51 9.46
CA ILE A 90 -15.18 -15.69 8.12
C ILE A 90 -16.26 -15.60 7.03
N ILE A 91 -17.45 -16.18 7.26
CA ILE A 91 -18.57 -16.11 6.30
C ILE A 91 -19.07 -14.68 6.13
N LEU A 92 -19.20 -13.92 7.22
CA LEU A 92 -19.61 -12.50 7.17
C LEU A 92 -18.62 -11.66 6.34
N LEU A 93 -17.32 -11.89 6.53
CA LEU A 93 -16.26 -11.19 5.80
C LEU A 93 -16.23 -11.57 4.30
N LEU A 94 -16.55 -12.82 3.97
CA LEU A 94 -16.71 -13.24 2.58
C LEU A 94 -17.94 -12.59 1.92
N LEU A 95 -19.05 -12.47 2.66
CA LEU A 95 -20.28 -11.83 2.19
C LEU A 95 -20.08 -10.33 1.95
N SER A 96 -19.37 -9.61 2.82
CA SER A 96 -19.06 -8.19 2.61
C SER A 96 -18.23 -7.98 1.34
N LEU A 97 -17.20 -8.79 1.12
CA LEU A 97 -16.37 -8.72 -0.08
C LEU A 97 -17.17 -9.03 -1.37
N LEU A 98 -18.05 -10.03 -1.34
CA LEU A 98 -18.92 -10.34 -2.48
C LEU A 98 -19.90 -9.19 -2.79
N PHE A 99 -20.42 -8.53 -1.76
CA PHE A 99 -21.30 -7.37 -1.93
C PHE A 99 -20.57 -6.20 -2.60
N GLU A 100 -19.38 -5.85 -2.12
CA GLU A 100 -18.57 -4.79 -2.72
C GLU A 100 -18.18 -5.08 -4.16
N TRP A 101 -17.86 -6.35 -4.47
CA TRP A 101 -17.55 -6.75 -5.83
C TRP A 101 -18.75 -6.60 -6.76
N LYS A 102 -19.96 -6.94 -6.31
CA LYS A 102 -21.18 -6.75 -7.11
C LYS A 102 -21.46 -5.28 -7.40
N GLU A 103 -21.15 -4.37 -6.47
CA GLU A 103 -21.28 -2.92 -6.65
C GLU A 103 -20.24 -2.31 -7.61
N GLY A 104 -19.28 -3.10 -8.10
CA GLY A 104 -18.26 -2.63 -9.04
C GLY A 104 -17.28 -1.63 -8.43
N SER A 105 -17.23 -1.53 -7.09
CA SER A 105 -16.32 -0.62 -6.38
C SER A 105 -14.83 -0.95 -6.63
N LEU A 106 -14.56 -2.22 -6.94
CA LEU A 106 -13.25 -2.78 -7.28
C LEU A 106 -12.87 -2.62 -8.77
N GLN A 107 -13.80 -2.19 -9.63
CA GLN A 107 -13.52 -2.01 -11.05
C GLN A 107 -12.81 -0.68 -11.28
N TRP A 108 -11.60 -0.75 -11.82
CA TRP A 108 -10.79 0.43 -12.08
C TRP A 108 -11.18 1.15 -13.38
N ILE A 109 -11.64 0.41 -14.38
CA ILE A 109 -11.93 0.91 -15.72
C ILE A 109 -13.40 0.60 -16.05
N ASN A 110 -14.20 1.66 -16.15
CA ASN A 110 -15.47 1.68 -16.86
C ASN A 110 -15.60 3.05 -17.54
#